data_AF-A0A553F461-F1
#
_entry.id   AF-A0A553F461-F1
#
_cell.length_a   1.000
_cell.length_b   1.000
_cell.length_c   1.000
_cell.angle_alpha   90.00
_cell.angle_beta   90.00
_cell.angle_gamma   90.00
#
_symmetry.space_group_name_H-M   'P 1'
#
loop_
_entity.id
_entity.type
_entity.pdbx_description
1 polymer ?
#
loop_
_entity_poly.entity_id
_entity_poly.type
_entity_poly.pdbx_seq_one_letter_code
_entity_poly.pdbx_strand_id
1 'polypeptide(L)'
;MSLISNLFGKKKKAFKASCDISKEPLEKGFGYLLTTSQIVSSKKFWDNIMTEPETMSYTISHFKGGDEMATRVRSMIFEKHSTVEKPWIISDSYIHLFDVNKEEARSDAHKWWEQEGSFVPNQVGKAEDTMATSDFEEVKNYAVMEAGRERVD
;
A
#
# COMPACT_ATOMS: atom_id res chain seq x y z
N MET A 1 -26.24 -16.84 48.88
CA MET A 1 -24.90 -16.79 48.25
C MET A 1 -24.96 -17.53 46.92
N SER A 2 -25.51 -16.87 45.89
CA SER A 2 -25.90 -17.51 44.63
C SER A 2 -25.22 -16.85 43.43
N LEU A 3 -24.40 -17.62 42.72
CA LEU A 3 -24.35 -17.79 41.26
C LEU A 3 -24.60 -16.56 40.33
N ILE A 4 -23.70 -15.57 40.26
CA ILE A 4 -23.68 -14.60 39.12
C ILE A 4 -22.27 -14.19 38.65
N SER A 5 -21.21 -14.98 38.85
CA SER A 5 -19.85 -14.56 38.46
C SER A 5 -19.40 -14.93 37.03
N ASN A 6 -20.23 -15.57 36.19
CA ASN A 6 -19.77 -16.16 34.91
C ASN A 6 -20.41 -15.62 33.62
N LEU A 7 -21.03 -14.43 33.59
CA LEU A 7 -21.81 -14.00 32.42
C LEU A 7 -21.26 -12.84 31.56
N PHE A 8 -19.96 -12.51 31.63
CA PHE A 8 -19.37 -11.50 30.74
C PHE A 8 -18.00 -11.90 30.17
N GLY A 9 -17.91 -13.11 29.63
CA GLY A 9 -16.85 -13.47 28.68
C GLY A 9 -17.11 -12.81 27.32
N LYS A 10 -16.73 -11.53 27.16
CA LYS A 10 -16.73 -10.88 25.83
C LYS A 10 -15.80 -11.70 24.91
N LYS A 11 -16.36 -12.48 23.97
CA LYS A 11 -15.58 -13.15 22.92
C LYS A 11 -14.69 -12.09 22.26
N LYS A 12 -13.37 -12.29 22.27
CA LYS A 12 -12.42 -11.43 21.57
C LYS A 12 -12.87 -11.32 20.11
N LYS A 13 -13.11 -10.10 19.63
CA LYS A 13 -13.54 -9.85 18.26
C LYS A 13 -12.48 -10.42 17.33
N ALA A 14 -12.90 -11.22 16.35
CA ALA A 14 -11.99 -11.77 15.36
C ALA A 14 -11.23 -10.62 14.68
N PHE A 15 -9.91 -10.77 14.55
CA PHE A 15 -9.08 -9.85 13.78
C PHE A 15 -9.55 -9.86 12.32
N LYS A 16 -9.69 -8.66 11.75
CA LYS A 16 -10.15 -8.45 10.37
C LYS A 16 -9.19 -7.46 9.72
N ALA A 17 -8.93 -7.68 8.44
CA ALA A 17 -8.15 -6.77 7.62
C ALA A 17 -8.84 -6.55 6.28
N SER A 18 -8.39 -5.52 5.58
CA SER A 18 -8.76 -5.21 4.21
C SER A 18 -7.48 -5.02 3.41
N CYS A 19 -7.54 -5.26 2.09
CA CYS A 19 -6.45 -4.93 1.19
C CYS A 19 -6.14 -3.44 1.30
N ASP A 20 -4.87 -3.09 1.47
CA ASP A 20 -4.49 -1.68 1.65
C ASP A 20 -4.63 -0.86 0.36
N ILE A 21 -4.79 -1.50 -0.80
CA ILE A 21 -5.05 -0.83 -2.08
C ILE A 21 -6.57 -0.74 -2.31
N SER A 22 -7.25 -1.88 -2.52
CA SER A 22 -8.68 -1.88 -2.88
C SER A 22 -9.65 -1.62 -1.74
N LYS A 23 -9.18 -1.68 -0.48
CA LYS A 23 -9.99 -1.61 0.75
C LYS A 23 -11.00 -2.76 0.90
N GLU A 24 -11.00 -3.73 0.00
CA GLU A 24 -11.84 -4.92 0.07
C GLU A 24 -11.44 -5.79 1.26
N PRO A 25 -12.42 -6.40 1.97
CA PRO A 25 -12.13 -7.30 3.09
C PRO A 25 -11.27 -8.49 2.66
N LEU A 26 -10.34 -8.88 3.52
CA LEU A 26 -9.52 -10.07 3.35
C LEU A 26 -10.00 -11.21 4.26
N GLU A 27 -9.97 -12.43 3.73
CA GLU A 27 -10.12 -13.63 4.52
C GLU A 27 -8.86 -13.89 5.34
N LYS A 28 -9.03 -14.41 6.57
CA LYS A 28 -7.90 -14.69 7.45
C LYS A 28 -6.97 -15.71 6.78
N GLY A 29 -5.67 -15.38 6.75
CA GLY A 29 -4.64 -16.24 6.15
C GLY A 29 -4.40 -15.99 4.66
N PHE A 30 -5.13 -15.05 4.04
CA PHE A 30 -4.91 -14.65 2.65
C PHE A 30 -4.16 -13.31 2.54
N GLY A 31 -3.52 -13.09 1.40
CA GLY A 31 -2.79 -11.87 1.05
C GLY A 31 -1.28 -12.00 1.14
N TYR A 32 -0.60 -10.88 0.90
CA TYR A 32 0.85 -10.72 0.87
C TYR A 32 1.22 -9.50 1.69
N LEU A 33 2.25 -9.62 2.51
CA LEU A 33 2.72 -8.55 3.36
C LEU A 33 3.94 -7.89 2.72
N LEU A 34 3.85 -6.60 2.43
CA LEU A 34 4.87 -5.84 1.72
C LEU A 34 5.34 -4.65 2.56
N THR A 35 6.59 -4.24 2.37
CA THR A 35 7.11 -2.98 2.93
C THR A 35 6.73 -1.80 2.04
N THR A 36 6.75 -0.59 2.58
CA THR A 36 6.49 0.62 1.79
C THR A 36 7.47 0.77 0.63
N SER A 37 8.74 0.40 0.80
CA SER A 37 9.76 0.38 -0.26
C SER A 37 9.36 -0.52 -1.42
N GLN A 38 8.86 -1.73 -1.13
CA GLN A 38 8.37 -2.67 -2.14
C GLN A 38 7.15 -2.13 -2.87
N ILE A 39 6.25 -1.42 -2.17
CA ILE A 39 5.08 -0.79 -2.77
C ILE A 39 5.50 0.32 -3.73
N VAL A 40 6.26 1.30 -3.23
CA VAL A 40 6.59 2.48 -4.02
C VAL A 40 7.56 2.18 -5.14
N SER A 41 8.41 1.16 -5.05
CA SER A 41 9.31 0.79 -6.16
C SER A 41 8.56 0.31 -7.42
N SER A 42 7.26 0.02 -7.33
CA SER A 42 6.49 -0.44 -8.49
C SER A 42 5.98 0.70 -9.38
N LYS A 43 6.46 0.72 -10.63
CA LYS A 43 5.90 1.58 -11.69
C LYS A 43 4.42 1.26 -11.97
N LYS A 44 4.06 -0.03 -12.05
CA LYS A 44 2.67 -0.47 -12.29
C LYS A 44 1.71 0.00 -11.21
N PHE A 45 2.17 0.03 -9.96
CA PHE A 45 1.40 0.59 -8.86
C PHE A 45 1.13 2.08 -9.09
N TRP A 46 2.15 2.87 -9.44
CA TRP A 46 1.96 4.30 -9.71
C TRP A 46 1.09 4.57 -10.92
N ASP A 47 1.26 3.80 -12.00
CA ASP A 47 0.40 3.90 -13.17
C ASP A 47 -1.06 3.60 -12.81
N ASN A 48 -1.31 2.58 -11.98
CA ASN A 48 -2.64 2.31 -11.45
C ASN A 48 -3.15 3.49 -10.60
N ILE A 49 -2.41 3.93 -9.58
CA ILE A 49 -2.82 5.02 -8.67
C ILE A 49 -3.09 6.32 -9.42
N MET A 50 -2.29 6.69 -10.42
CA MET A 50 -2.45 7.94 -11.18
C MET A 50 -3.53 7.85 -12.25
N THR A 51 -4.09 6.66 -12.51
CA THR A 51 -5.15 6.45 -13.50
C THR A 51 -6.45 5.95 -12.87
N GLU A 52 -6.52 5.91 -11.55
CA GLU A 52 -7.76 5.72 -10.81
C GLU A 52 -8.73 6.90 -11.06
N PRO A 53 -10.05 6.67 -10.99
CA PRO A 53 -11.06 7.71 -11.22
C PRO A 53 -10.83 9.00 -10.40
N GLU A 54 -10.36 8.85 -9.16
CA GLU A 54 -10.13 9.94 -8.21
C GLU A 54 -8.91 10.80 -8.56
N THR A 55 -7.96 10.26 -9.31
CA THR A 55 -6.67 10.92 -9.61
C THR A 55 -6.50 11.28 -11.09
N MET A 56 -7.27 10.64 -11.97
CA MET A 56 -7.19 10.80 -13.42
C MET A 56 -7.28 12.26 -13.89
N SER A 57 -8.12 13.09 -13.25
CA SER A 57 -8.26 14.50 -13.61
C SER A 57 -6.95 15.28 -13.43
N TYR A 58 -6.22 15.02 -12.34
CA TYR A 58 -4.90 15.63 -12.10
C TYR A 58 -3.85 15.11 -13.08
N THR A 59 -3.91 13.82 -13.43
CA THR A 59 -3.01 13.24 -14.45
C THR A 59 -3.22 13.88 -15.81
N ILE A 60 -4.48 14.07 -16.24
CA ILE A 60 -4.81 14.78 -17.48
C ILE A 60 -4.31 16.24 -17.42
N SER A 61 -4.60 16.97 -16.35
CA SER A 61 -4.18 18.39 -16.21
C SER A 61 -2.67 18.56 -16.17
N HIS A 62 -1.94 17.63 -15.54
CA HIS A 62 -0.48 17.62 -15.52
C HIS A 62 0.10 17.52 -16.94
N PHE A 63 -0.34 16.53 -17.73
CA PHE A 63 0.24 16.29 -19.06
C PHE A 63 -0.29 17.22 -20.16
N LYS A 64 -1.60 17.51 -20.18
CA LYS A 64 -2.22 18.33 -21.25
C LYS A 64 -2.20 19.82 -20.95
N GLY A 65 -2.25 20.20 -19.67
CA GLY A 65 -2.33 21.59 -19.24
C GLY A 65 -1.02 22.18 -18.73
N GLY A 66 -0.01 21.36 -18.44
CA GLY A 66 1.20 21.81 -17.75
C GLY A 66 0.89 22.39 -16.36
N ASP A 67 -0.18 21.91 -15.72
CA ASP A 67 -0.70 22.48 -14.49
C ASP A 67 0.22 22.19 -13.28
N GLU A 68 0.83 23.24 -12.73
CA GLU A 68 1.68 23.15 -11.54
C GLU A 68 0.92 22.67 -10.30
N MET A 69 -0.35 23.04 -10.15
CA MET A 69 -1.19 22.56 -9.05
C MET A 69 -1.45 21.06 -9.19
N ALA A 70 -1.71 20.58 -10.40
CA ALA A 70 -1.86 19.15 -10.65
C ALA A 70 -0.58 18.38 -10.32
N THR A 71 0.59 18.91 -10.71
CA THR A 71 1.90 18.37 -10.33
C THR A 71 2.06 18.33 -8.81
N ARG A 72 1.69 19.39 -8.10
CA ARG A 72 1.74 19.45 -6.63
C ARG A 72 0.83 18.41 -5.98
N VAL A 73 -0.37 18.19 -6.50
CA VAL A 73 -1.27 17.12 -6.01
C VAL A 73 -0.65 15.75 -6.21
N ARG A 74 -0.05 15.49 -7.39
CA ARG A 74 0.66 14.23 -7.66
C ARG A 74 1.82 14.00 -6.68
N SER A 75 2.59 15.04 -6.35
CA SER A 75 3.58 14.97 -5.26
C SER A 75 2.97 14.63 -3.91
N MET A 76 1.83 15.23 -3.53
CA MET A 76 1.15 14.89 -2.27
C MET A 76 0.64 13.44 -2.25
N ILE A 77 0.18 12.91 -3.40
CA ILE A 77 -0.22 11.50 -3.54
C ILE A 77 0.99 10.58 -3.33
N PHE A 78 2.16 10.93 -3.91
CA PHE A 78 3.39 10.18 -3.67
C PHE A 78 3.74 10.16 -2.17
N GLU A 79 3.82 11.32 -1.53
CA GLU A 79 4.17 11.45 -0.10
C GLU A 79 3.21 10.66 0.80
N LYS A 80 1.90 10.66 0.48
CA LYS A 80 0.89 9.89 1.22
C LYS A 80 1.20 8.39 1.27
N HIS A 81 1.77 7.81 0.21
CA HIS A 81 2.07 6.39 0.14
C HIS A 81 3.50 6.08 0.60
N SER A 82 4.48 6.94 0.28
CA SER A 82 5.89 6.72 0.61
C SER A 82 6.23 6.87 2.09
N THR A 83 5.39 7.59 2.86
CA THR A 83 5.62 7.85 4.28
C THR A 83 4.93 6.86 5.23
N VAL A 84 4.32 5.80 4.70
CA VAL A 84 3.68 4.77 5.52
C VAL A 84 4.74 3.96 6.27
N GLU A 85 4.65 3.96 7.59
CA GLU A 85 5.61 3.25 8.47
C GLU A 85 5.21 1.80 8.78
N LYS A 86 4.01 1.37 8.38
CA LYS A 86 3.48 0.02 8.66
C LYS A 86 3.58 -0.86 7.42
N PRO A 87 3.66 -2.19 7.57
CA PRO A 87 3.58 -3.08 6.43
C PRO A 87 2.19 -3.01 5.79
N TRP A 88 2.14 -3.31 4.50
CA TRP A 88 0.95 -3.31 3.65
C TRP A 88 0.46 -4.73 3.45
N ILE A 89 -0.83 -4.99 3.69
CA ILE A 89 -1.46 -6.26 3.33
C ILE A 89 -2.18 -6.13 1.98
N ILE A 90 -1.69 -6.88 0.99
CA ILE A 90 -2.14 -6.82 -0.40
C ILE A 90 -2.89 -8.10 -0.76
N SER A 91 -4.03 -7.97 -1.46
CA SER A 91 -4.80 -9.14 -1.92
C SER A 91 -4.15 -9.83 -3.13
N ASP A 92 -4.55 -11.09 -3.39
CA ASP A 92 -4.15 -11.82 -4.60
C ASP A 92 -4.51 -11.08 -5.89
N SER A 93 -5.58 -10.28 -5.89
CA SER A 93 -5.99 -9.48 -7.05
C SER A 93 -5.00 -8.37 -7.39
N TYR A 94 -4.22 -7.88 -6.42
CA TYR A 94 -3.33 -6.71 -6.61
C TYR A 94 -1.83 -7.04 -6.54
N ILE A 95 -1.44 -8.23 -6.09
CA ILE A 95 -0.03 -8.62 -5.98
C ILE A 95 0.72 -8.55 -7.32
N HIS A 96 0.02 -8.68 -8.45
CA HIS A 96 0.60 -8.60 -9.79
C HIS A 96 1.15 -7.20 -10.14
N LEU A 97 0.79 -6.17 -9.39
CA LEU A 97 1.36 -4.83 -9.52
C LEU A 97 2.80 -4.79 -9.00
N PHE A 98 3.22 -5.70 -8.14
CA PHE A 98 4.52 -5.63 -7.46
C PHE A 98 5.48 -6.70 -7.97
N ASP A 99 6.73 -6.30 -8.23
CA ASP A 99 7.81 -7.21 -8.55
C ASP A 99 8.54 -7.61 -7.27
N VAL A 100 7.97 -8.58 -6.56
CA VAL A 100 8.43 -9.04 -5.25
C VAL A 100 8.48 -10.56 -5.19
N ASN A 101 9.24 -11.09 -4.24
CA ASN A 101 9.17 -12.50 -3.91
C ASN A 101 7.81 -12.84 -3.25
N LYS A 102 6.89 -13.37 -4.05
CA LYS A 102 5.52 -13.70 -3.63
C LYS A 102 5.47 -14.79 -2.56
N GLU A 103 6.42 -15.72 -2.55
CA GLU A 103 6.47 -16.79 -1.55
C GLU A 103 6.85 -16.23 -0.18
N GLU A 104 7.87 -15.38 -0.14
CA GLU A 104 8.29 -14.67 1.08
C GLU A 104 7.19 -13.74 1.61
N ALA A 105 6.63 -12.91 0.74
CA ALA A 105 5.57 -11.97 1.12
C ALA A 105 4.30 -12.69 1.64
N ARG A 106 3.97 -13.87 1.09
CA ARG A 106 2.87 -14.71 1.59
C ARG A 106 3.22 -15.35 2.92
N SER A 107 4.47 -15.83 3.10
CA SER A 107 4.94 -16.35 4.38
C SER A 107 4.84 -15.31 5.50
N ASP A 108 5.22 -14.07 5.21
CA ASP A 108 5.14 -12.96 6.15
C ASP A 108 3.70 -12.54 6.43
N ALA A 109 2.80 -12.59 5.44
CA ALA A 109 1.37 -12.41 5.67
C ALA A 109 0.80 -13.47 6.61
N HIS A 110 1.21 -14.74 6.50
CA HIS A 110 0.78 -15.78 7.42
C HIS A 110 1.20 -15.47 8.87
N LYS A 111 2.46 -15.09 9.10
CA LYS A 111 2.95 -14.69 10.43
C LYS A 111 2.17 -13.49 10.97
N TRP A 112 1.84 -12.53 10.11
CA TRP A 112 1.04 -11.36 10.45
C TRP A 112 -0.39 -11.71 10.86
N TRP A 113 -1.05 -12.62 10.15
CA TRP A 113 -2.37 -13.13 10.54
C TRP A 113 -2.36 -13.91 11.86
N GLU A 114 -1.32 -14.72 12.10
CA GLU A 114 -1.14 -15.47 13.36
C GLU A 114 -0.95 -14.55 14.56
N GLN A 115 -0.25 -13.43 14.34
CA GLN A 115 0.02 -12.42 15.35
C GLN A 115 -1.01 -11.28 15.36
N GLU A 116 -2.18 -11.47 14.73
CA GLU A 116 -3.27 -10.49 14.70
C GLU A 116 -2.81 -9.07 14.28
N GLY A 117 -1.89 -9.01 13.32
CA GLY A 117 -1.40 -7.80 12.72
C GLY A 117 -0.16 -7.17 13.36
N SER A 118 0.43 -7.79 14.38
CA SER A 118 1.62 -7.23 15.06
C SER A 118 2.96 -7.66 14.47
N PHE A 119 2.98 -8.63 13.54
CA PHE A 119 4.21 -9.01 12.86
C PHE A 119 4.70 -7.86 11.96
N VAL A 120 6.01 -7.66 11.90
CA VAL A 120 6.63 -6.61 11.09
C VAL A 120 7.78 -7.26 10.29
N PRO A 121 7.72 -7.28 8.95
CA PRO A 121 8.83 -7.69 8.10
C PRO A 121 10.10 -6.87 8.34
N ASN A 122 11.23 -7.40 7.90
CA ASN A 122 12.48 -6.64 7.88
C ASN A 122 12.34 -5.41 6.97
N GLN A 123 13.01 -4.31 7.33
CA GLN A 123 13.03 -3.07 6.54
C GLN A 123 11.64 -2.40 6.36
N VAL A 124 10.72 -2.61 7.29
CA VAL A 124 9.52 -1.78 7.39
C VAL A 124 9.89 -0.38 7.88
N GLY A 125 9.29 0.62 7.25
CA GLY A 125 9.49 2.04 7.53
C GLY A 125 9.08 2.87 6.34
N LYS A 126 9.28 4.18 6.42
CA LYS A 126 9.11 5.08 5.27
C LYS A 126 10.11 4.69 4.19
N ALA A 127 9.73 4.84 2.93
CA ALA A 127 10.61 4.53 1.83
C ALA A 127 11.91 5.36 1.86
N GLU A 128 11.86 6.62 2.29
CA GLU A 128 13.04 7.49 2.41
C GLU A 128 14.06 6.96 3.44
N ASP A 129 13.60 6.27 4.49
CA ASP A 129 14.45 5.73 5.56
C ASP A 129 15.03 4.34 5.22
N THR A 130 14.40 3.62 4.29
CA THR A 130 14.68 2.20 4.02
C THR A 130 15.19 1.90 2.62
N MET A 131 15.16 2.89 1.72
CA MET A 131 15.72 2.81 0.36
C MET A 131 16.99 3.64 0.22
N ALA A 132 17.78 3.37 -0.81
CA ALA A 132 18.85 4.28 -1.19
C ALA A 132 18.25 5.60 -1.71
N THR A 133 18.91 6.73 -1.40
CA THR A 133 18.43 8.06 -1.81
C THR A 133 18.24 8.18 -3.31
N SER A 134 19.12 7.57 -4.13
CA SER A 134 18.98 7.55 -5.59
C SER A 134 17.69 6.89 -6.04
N ASP A 135 17.36 5.75 -5.43
CA ASP A 135 16.23 4.92 -5.83
C ASP A 135 14.92 5.61 -5.40
N PHE A 136 14.92 6.22 -4.21
CA PHE A 136 13.79 7.02 -3.73
C PHE A 136 13.48 8.19 -4.66
N GLU A 137 14.51 8.95 -5.07
CA GLU A 137 14.33 10.07 -5.99
C GLU A 137 13.92 9.62 -7.40
N GLU A 138 14.45 8.51 -7.91
CA GLU A 138 14.02 7.95 -9.21
C GLU A 138 12.53 7.57 -9.17
N VAL A 139 12.13 6.84 -8.13
CA VAL A 139 10.75 6.41 -7.94
C VAL A 139 9.81 7.61 -7.78
N LYS A 140 10.21 8.60 -6.99
CA LYS A 140 9.47 9.86 -6.81
C LYS A 140 9.29 10.58 -8.14
N ASN A 141 10.37 10.72 -8.91
CA ASN A 141 10.34 11.35 -10.22
C ASN A 141 9.39 10.62 -11.17
N TYR A 142 9.46 9.28 -11.24
CA TYR A 142 8.54 8.50 -12.06
C TYR A 142 7.09 8.70 -11.62
N ALA A 143 6.79 8.52 -10.32
CA ALA A 143 5.44 8.61 -9.78
C ALA A 143 4.80 9.98 -10.06
N VAL A 144 5.58 11.06 -9.89
CA VAL A 144 5.06 12.43 -10.04
C VAL A 144 5.04 12.87 -11.51
N MET A 145 6.08 12.58 -12.29
CA MET A 145 6.27 13.18 -13.61
C MET A 145 5.85 12.29 -14.78
N GLU A 146 5.79 10.97 -14.59
CA GLU A 146 5.61 10.04 -15.72
C GLU A 146 4.42 9.09 -15.56
N ALA A 147 4.08 8.71 -14.33
CA ALA A 147 3.05 7.71 -14.09
C ALA A 147 1.68 8.12 -14.65
N GLY A 148 1.06 7.20 -15.40
CA GLY A 148 -0.24 7.38 -16.05
C GLY A 148 -0.22 8.10 -17.40
N ARG A 149 0.95 8.50 -17.92
CA ARG A 149 1.08 9.18 -19.22
C ARG A 149 0.39 8.42 -20.37
N GLU A 150 0.58 7.11 -20.44
CA GLU A 150 0.03 6.24 -21.49
C GLU A 150 -1.50 6.22 -21.57
N ARG A 151 -2.22 6.73 -20.55
CA ARG A 151 -3.69 6.84 -20.55
C ARG A 151 -4.18 8.20 -21.05
N VAL A 152 -3.28 9.15 -21.25
CA VAL A 152 -3.59 10.54 -21.61
C VAL A 152 -3.21 10.85 -23.06
N ASP A 153 -2.13 10.23 -23.53
CA ASP A 153 -1.67 10.23 -24.94
C ASP A 153 -2.65 9.47 -25.85
#